data_AF-A0A0D6L533-F1
#
_entry.id   AF-A0A0D6L533-F1
#
_cell.length_a   1.000
_cell.length_b   1.000
_cell.length_c   1.000
_cell.angle_alpha   90.00
_cell.angle_beta   90.00
_cell.angle_gamma   90.00
#
_symmetry.space_group_name_H-M   'P 1'
#
loop_
_entity.id
_entity.type
_entity.pdbx_description
1 polymer ?
#
loop_
_entity_poly.entity_id
_entity_poly.type
_entity_poly.pdbx_seq_one_letter_code
_entity_poly.pdbx_strand_id
1 'polypeptide(L)'
;MLTICTFAQQMRIGVFRDYTIKRIVVAYNSGSYSIYGDTTHFGSILPNEFIDVSVEGNKLRLKLGVVDKGLYSKVVLHQNNLGSSITLDPRASKTIKSRKYEDDVELFPSGNAITVVNLIDIDNYLSGVVESEGGGGQDIEYYKVQALMSRTYALKYVNKHNKEGFALCDRVHCQAYHSMLRFTPLIREAVQSTSGSIMLDDKDQLIDSYFHANCGGQTSEPDYHASRLLNSAYKLALKHERYTLLPEIESKQQELLETRHYSSIKKEELDEMQKKNRELLKQLSIKSELWFVKSYLFADLNKKELGQLTIYQQATDAIISGAELSISNTYLFNHIQAACYFAGNDYENSWKHLENNIELLETAPFLQEDFPNYYIGTLTNAIYVNEKLGRIEKADALLEILKNVPRTYNLEPHKDLLLKLFLNTSSIELSMLISRGELKKALLAIPDIEQELQLYDSQIPQQKKLFYFFQFAGINIALGAYTEALRWINEVLNAPNPDSNETLLAHTHILNLL
;
A
#
# COMPACT_ATOMS: atom_id res chain seq x y z
N MET A 1 33.93 -24.74 -41.85
CA MET A 1 33.09 -25.32 -40.79
C MET A 1 33.07 -24.31 -39.65
N LEU A 2 32.08 -23.42 -39.63
CA LEU A 2 31.86 -22.52 -38.50
C LEU A 2 31.09 -23.34 -37.44
N THR A 3 31.77 -23.71 -36.37
CA THR A 3 31.15 -24.32 -35.19
C THR A 3 30.36 -23.23 -34.47
N ILE A 4 29.07 -23.12 -34.79
CA ILE A 4 28.14 -22.31 -33.99
C ILE A 4 27.90 -23.11 -32.71
N CYS A 5 28.54 -22.73 -31.62
CA CYS A 5 28.12 -23.14 -30.29
C CYS A 5 26.75 -22.51 -30.02
N THR A 6 25.68 -23.22 -30.35
CA THR A 6 24.33 -22.90 -29.89
C THR A 6 24.28 -23.20 -28.38
N PHE A 7 24.56 -22.20 -27.55
CA PHE A 7 24.00 -22.22 -26.19
C PHE A 7 22.48 -22.11 -26.37
N ALA A 8 21.76 -23.22 -26.16
CA ALA A 8 20.31 -23.17 -26.02
C ALA A 8 19.99 -22.18 -24.89
N GLN A 9 19.27 -21.11 -25.21
CA GLN A 9 18.98 -20.05 -24.25
C GLN A 9 17.98 -20.58 -23.21
N GLN A 10 18.46 -20.84 -21.99
CA GLN A 10 17.59 -21.24 -20.87
C GLN A 10 16.59 -20.12 -20.55
N MET A 11 15.34 -20.51 -20.38
CA MET A 11 14.28 -19.62 -19.91
C MET A 11 14.48 -19.32 -18.42
N ARG A 12 14.32 -18.06 -18.02
CA ARG A 12 14.42 -17.63 -16.63
C ARG A 12 13.02 -17.44 -16.07
N ILE A 13 12.50 -18.39 -15.31
CA ILE A 13 11.11 -18.36 -14.82
C ILE A 13 11.09 -18.07 -13.32
N GLY A 14 10.54 -16.91 -12.93
CA GLY A 14 10.30 -16.57 -11.54
C GLY A 14 9.19 -17.45 -10.95
N VAL A 15 9.48 -18.19 -9.88
CA VAL A 15 8.55 -19.12 -9.25
C VAL A 15 8.17 -18.68 -7.83
N PHE A 16 7.00 -19.10 -7.37
CA PHE A 16 6.38 -18.68 -6.12
C PHE A 16 6.13 -17.16 -6.02
N ARG A 17 5.86 -16.50 -7.15
CA ARG A 17 5.74 -15.03 -7.14
C ARG A 17 4.57 -14.52 -6.31
N ASP A 18 3.53 -15.34 -6.08
CA ASP A 18 2.40 -15.01 -5.17
C ASP A 18 2.79 -14.81 -3.70
N TYR A 19 4.02 -15.17 -3.32
CA TYR A 19 4.42 -15.21 -1.91
C TYR A 19 5.67 -14.37 -1.64
N THR A 20 5.71 -13.75 -0.46
CA THR A 20 6.93 -13.16 0.09
C THR A 20 7.72 -14.23 0.83
N ILE A 21 8.78 -14.74 0.21
CA ILE A 21 9.60 -15.83 0.78
C ILE A 21 10.77 -15.24 1.56
N LYS A 22 10.88 -15.55 2.86
CA LYS A 22 12.05 -15.18 3.67
C LYS A 22 13.05 -16.31 3.87
N ARG A 23 12.58 -17.56 3.77
CA ARG A 23 13.37 -18.77 3.92
C ARG A 23 12.81 -19.85 3.00
N ILE A 24 13.69 -20.59 2.36
CA ILE A 24 13.34 -21.70 1.46
C ILE A 24 14.29 -22.87 1.70
N VAL A 25 13.73 -24.07 1.74
CA VAL A 25 14.49 -25.32 1.76
C VAL A 25 14.50 -25.88 0.35
N VAL A 26 15.69 -26.18 -0.17
CA VAL A 26 15.86 -26.84 -1.47
C VAL A 26 16.34 -28.26 -1.19
N ALA A 27 15.51 -29.25 -1.52
CA ALA A 27 15.76 -30.65 -1.23
C ALA A 27 15.91 -31.47 -2.51
N TYR A 28 16.68 -32.55 -2.42
CA TYR A 28 16.81 -33.53 -3.48
C TYR A 28 15.44 -34.07 -3.95
N ASN A 29 15.27 -34.28 -5.26
CA ASN A 29 14.19 -35.10 -5.82
C ASN A 29 14.72 -36.19 -6.77
N SER A 30 15.50 -35.83 -7.78
CA SER A 30 16.16 -36.79 -8.68
C SER A 30 17.48 -36.24 -9.25
N GLY A 31 18.43 -37.13 -9.56
CA GLY A 31 19.67 -36.76 -10.25
C GLY A 31 20.75 -36.26 -9.29
N SER A 32 21.35 -35.10 -9.57
CA SER A 32 22.32 -34.46 -8.67
C SER A 32 22.49 -32.99 -9.02
N TYR A 33 22.74 -32.14 -8.03
CA TYR A 33 22.86 -30.70 -8.21
C TYR A 33 24.10 -30.15 -7.51
N SER A 34 24.98 -29.46 -8.23
CA SER A 34 26.08 -28.71 -7.65
C SER A 34 25.62 -27.37 -7.08
N ILE A 35 26.06 -27.05 -5.87
CA ILE A 35 25.65 -25.87 -5.11
C ILE A 35 26.74 -24.80 -5.22
N TYR A 36 26.34 -23.59 -5.60
CA TYR A 36 27.21 -22.43 -5.67
C TYR A 36 26.66 -21.29 -4.85
N GLY A 37 27.54 -20.62 -4.08
CA GLY A 37 27.28 -19.32 -3.47
C GLY A 37 28.18 -18.30 -4.14
N ASP A 38 27.59 -17.36 -4.88
CA ASP A 38 28.27 -16.50 -5.85
C ASP A 38 29.17 -17.34 -6.79
N THR A 39 30.49 -17.29 -6.65
CA THR A 39 31.45 -18.09 -7.44
C THR A 39 32.00 -19.31 -6.69
N THR A 40 31.60 -19.51 -5.43
CA THR A 40 32.15 -20.54 -4.55
C THR A 40 31.34 -21.83 -4.65
N HIS A 41 31.99 -22.94 -4.99
CA HIS A 41 31.38 -24.27 -5.06
C HIS A 41 31.38 -24.97 -3.69
N PHE A 42 30.23 -25.52 -3.27
CA PHE A 42 30.04 -26.17 -1.96
C PHE A 42 29.84 -27.69 -2.02
N GLY A 43 29.97 -28.29 -3.20
CA GLY A 43 29.66 -29.71 -3.44
C GLY A 43 28.28 -29.88 -4.06
N SER A 44 27.78 -31.12 -4.06
CA SER A 44 26.48 -31.45 -4.67
C SER A 44 25.47 -31.94 -3.65
N ILE A 45 24.19 -31.69 -3.91
CA ILE A 45 23.06 -32.28 -3.17
C ILE A 45 22.95 -33.75 -3.57
N LEU A 46 23.08 -34.64 -2.59
CA LEU A 46 22.86 -36.09 -2.72
C LEU A 46 21.44 -36.50 -2.27
N PRO A 47 21.01 -37.74 -2.53
CA PRO A 47 19.73 -38.25 -2.05
C PRO A 47 19.54 -38.04 -0.54
N ASN A 48 18.38 -37.51 -0.15
CA ASN A 48 18.01 -37.12 1.23
C ASN A 48 18.75 -35.90 1.80
N GLU A 49 19.56 -35.20 1.02
CA GLU A 49 20.16 -33.93 1.43
C GLU A 49 19.30 -32.73 1.04
N PHE A 50 19.50 -31.63 1.76
CA PHE A 50 18.86 -30.35 1.51
C PHE A 50 19.79 -29.20 1.86
N ILE A 51 19.54 -28.05 1.22
CA ILE A 51 20.08 -26.77 1.63
C ILE A 51 18.97 -25.88 2.18
N ASP A 52 19.33 -25.03 3.13
CA ASP A 52 18.46 -24.03 3.72
C ASP A 52 18.99 -22.65 3.35
N VAL A 53 18.13 -21.85 2.72
CA VAL A 53 18.48 -20.51 2.28
C VAL A 53 17.52 -19.51 2.91
N SER A 54 18.07 -18.55 3.65
CA SER A 54 17.29 -17.49 4.31
C SER A 54 17.83 -16.11 3.98
N VAL A 55 16.96 -15.12 3.85
CA VAL A 55 17.37 -13.72 3.66
C VAL A 55 17.81 -13.11 4.98
N GLU A 56 18.96 -12.42 4.96
CA GLU A 56 19.46 -11.64 6.08
C GLU A 56 20.05 -10.33 5.56
N GLY A 57 19.37 -9.22 5.87
CA GLY A 57 19.64 -7.95 5.21
C GLY A 57 19.38 -8.05 3.71
N ASN A 58 20.37 -7.71 2.88
CA ASN A 58 20.31 -7.79 1.42
C ASN A 58 21.21 -8.91 0.86
N LYS A 59 21.40 -10.00 1.62
CA LYS A 59 22.17 -11.18 1.24
C LYS A 59 21.42 -12.47 1.63
N LEU A 60 21.85 -13.59 1.05
CA LEU A 60 21.32 -14.92 1.33
C LEU A 60 22.29 -15.67 2.25
N ARG A 61 21.80 -16.08 3.42
CA ARG A 61 22.49 -17.05 4.28
C ARG A 61 22.24 -18.45 3.75
N LEU A 62 23.31 -19.17 3.43
CA LEU A 62 23.27 -20.54 2.92
C LEU A 62 23.70 -21.52 4.01
N LYS A 63 22.87 -22.53 4.29
CA LYS A 63 23.23 -23.67 5.15
C LYS A 63 23.11 -24.98 4.38
N LEU A 64 24.09 -25.87 4.57
CA LEU A 64 24.06 -27.25 4.09
C LEU A 64 23.71 -28.14 5.28
N GLY A 65 22.47 -28.65 5.32
CA GLY A 65 21.91 -29.25 6.54
C GLY A 65 21.94 -28.27 7.73
N VAL A 66 22.74 -28.59 8.75
CA VAL A 66 22.92 -27.73 9.95
C VAL A 66 24.12 -26.79 9.85
N VAL A 67 25.01 -26.98 8.86
CA VAL A 67 26.28 -26.25 8.75
C VAL A 67 26.07 -24.94 8.02
N ASP A 68 26.33 -23.82 8.69
CA ASP A 68 26.31 -22.48 8.09
C ASP A 68 27.52 -22.29 7.16
N LYS A 69 27.26 -21.91 5.91
CA LYS A 69 28.31 -21.59 4.92
C LYS A 69 28.51 -20.10 4.74
N GLY A 70 27.70 -19.24 5.35
CA GLY A 70 27.84 -17.78 5.29
C GLY A 70 26.85 -17.09 4.36
N LEU A 71 27.16 -15.84 4.00
CA LEU A 71 26.29 -14.90 3.29
C LEU A 71 26.75 -14.67 1.85
N TYR A 72 25.85 -14.84 0.90
CA TYR A 72 26.10 -14.73 -0.55
C TYR A 72 25.13 -13.76 -1.21
N SER A 73 25.55 -13.14 -2.31
CA SER A 73 24.66 -12.29 -3.10
C SER A 73 23.70 -13.12 -3.96
N LYS A 74 24.12 -14.33 -4.33
CA LYS A 74 23.36 -15.28 -5.14
C LYS A 74 23.68 -16.71 -4.73
N VAL A 75 22.67 -17.59 -4.72
CA VAL A 75 22.86 -19.04 -4.59
C VAL A 75 22.33 -19.71 -5.85
N VAL A 76 23.12 -20.57 -6.48
CA VAL A 76 22.76 -21.27 -7.72
C VAL A 76 22.91 -22.78 -7.53
N LEU A 77 21.93 -23.53 -8.00
CA LEU A 77 21.94 -24.97 -8.08
C LEU A 77 22.00 -25.35 -9.56
N HIS A 78 23.11 -25.95 -9.98
CA HIS A 78 23.30 -26.45 -11.34
C HIS A 78 23.11 -27.96 -11.37
N GLN A 79 22.26 -28.46 -12.26
CA GLN A 79 22.12 -29.89 -12.46
C GLN A 79 23.43 -30.48 -12.98
N ASN A 80 23.83 -31.62 -12.41
CA ASN A 80 25.01 -32.35 -12.86
C ASN A 80 24.69 -33.30 -14.02
N ASN A 81 23.43 -33.73 -14.13
CA ASN A 81 22.93 -34.60 -15.19
C ASN A 81 21.61 -34.05 -15.73
N LEU A 82 21.39 -34.12 -17.04
CA LEU A 82 20.13 -33.72 -17.66
C LEU A 82 18.95 -34.51 -17.07
N GLY A 83 17.80 -33.85 -16.89
CA GLY A 83 16.61 -34.45 -16.29
C GLY A 83 16.70 -34.62 -14.77
N SER A 84 17.66 -33.97 -14.11
CA SER A 84 17.66 -33.85 -12.66
C SER A 84 16.51 -32.95 -12.22
N SER A 85 15.99 -33.14 -11.02
CA SER A 85 14.96 -32.27 -10.45
C SER A 85 15.15 -32.05 -8.95
N ILE A 86 14.69 -30.90 -8.46
CA ILE A 86 14.73 -30.51 -7.05
C ILE A 86 13.35 -30.14 -6.54
N THR A 87 13.17 -30.30 -5.22
CA THR A 87 11.99 -29.83 -4.50
C THR A 87 12.30 -28.50 -3.83
N LEU A 88 11.46 -27.51 -4.10
CA LEU A 88 11.48 -26.20 -3.47
C LEU A 88 10.36 -26.10 -2.43
N ASP A 89 10.72 -25.88 -1.18
CA ASP A 89 9.81 -25.82 -0.03
C ASP A 89 9.97 -24.48 0.71
N PRO A 90 9.16 -23.46 0.36
CA PRO A 90 9.17 -22.17 1.03
C PRO A 90 8.65 -22.28 2.47
N ARG A 91 9.45 -21.81 3.43
CA ARG A 91 9.06 -21.75 4.84
C ARG A 91 8.41 -20.40 5.14
N ALA A 92 7.09 -20.38 5.24
CA ALA A 92 6.30 -19.20 5.57
C ALA A 92 5.31 -19.49 6.73
N SER A 93 4.73 -18.43 7.30
CA SER A 93 3.72 -18.54 8.38
C SER A 93 2.41 -19.18 7.91
N LYS A 94 2.10 -19.08 6.61
CA LYS A 94 1.04 -19.85 5.94
C LYS A 94 1.67 -21.03 5.20
N THR A 95 1.03 -22.19 5.24
CA THR A 95 1.49 -23.40 4.54
C THR A 95 1.47 -23.20 3.03
N ILE A 96 2.64 -22.99 2.43
CA ILE A 96 2.84 -22.98 0.97
C ILE A 96 3.17 -24.41 0.55
N LYS A 97 2.50 -24.92 -0.48
CA LYS A 97 2.80 -26.28 -1.00
C LYS A 97 4.18 -26.28 -1.65
N SER A 98 5.01 -27.27 -1.30
CA SER A 98 6.28 -27.52 -1.98
C SER A 98 6.04 -27.89 -3.45
N ARG A 99 6.92 -27.43 -4.34
CA ARG A 99 6.84 -27.69 -5.79
C ARG A 99 8.14 -28.30 -6.28
N LYS A 100 8.06 -29.05 -7.37
CA LYS A 100 9.22 -29.72 -7.99
C LYS A 100 9.55 -29.06 -9.31
N TYR A 101 10.83 -28.86 -9.58
CA TYR A 101 11.33 -28.21 -10.79
C TYR A 101 12.47 -29.01 -11.40
N GLU A 102 12.50 -29.08 -12.73
CA GLU A 102 13.60 -29.62 -13.53
C GLU A 102 14.62 -28.50 -13.81
N ASP A 103 15.82 -28.90 -14.22
CA ASP A 103 16.91 -27.99 -14.56
C ASP A 103 17.37 -27.08 -13.41
N ASP A 104 18.05 -25.98 -13.71
CA ASP A 104 18.81 -25.20 -12.75
C ASP A 104 17.91 -24.27 -11.93
N VAL A 105 18.36 -23.89 -10.73
CA VAL A 105 17.66 -22.92 -9.88
C VAL A 105 18.61 -21.84 -9.38
N GLU A 106 18.17 -20.59 -9.46
CA GLU A 106 18.87 -19.42 -8.98
C GLU A 106 18.04 -18.72 -7.90
N LEU A 107 18.72 -18.32 -6.82
CA LEU A 107 18.16 -17.59 -5.69
C LEU A 107 18.95 -16.29 -5.51
N PHE A 108 18.25 -15.16 -5.38
CA PHE A 108 18.87 -13.87 -5.04
C PHE A 108 17.95 -13.02 -4.15
N PRO A 109 18.50 -12.11 -3.33
CA PRO A 109 17.70 -11.28 -2.44
C PRO A 109 17.00 -10.16 -3.24
N SER A 110 15.78 -9.82 -2.81
CA SER A 110 15.00 -8.69 -3.30
C SER A 110 14.39 -7.98 -2.09
N GLY A 111 15.12 -7.02 -1.53
CA GLY A 111 14.77 -6.43 -0.23
C GLY A 111 14.88 -7.47 0.89
N ASN A 112 13.83 -7.61 1.70
CA ASN A 112 13.78 -8.60 2.80
C ASN A 112 13.08 -9.91 2.39
N ALA A 113 13.24 -10.31 1.13
CA ALA A 113 12.67 -11.53 0.55
C ALA A 113 13.64 -12.18 -0.44
N ILE A 114 13.38 -13.44 -0.77
CA ILE A 114 14.12 -14.26 -1.74
C ILE A 114 13.32 -14.28 -3.04
N THR A 115 13.97 -13.92 -4.14
CA THR A 115 13.47 -14.21 -5.49
C THR A 115 14.03 -15.56 -5.92
N VAL A 116 13.13 -16.44 -6.36
CA VAL A 116 13.44 -17.80 -6.80
C VAL A 116 13.20 -17.88 -8.31
N VAL A 117 14.22 -18.28 -9.06
CA VAL A 117 14.18 -18.37 -10.52
C VAL A 117 14.58 -19.76 -10.95
N ASN A 118 13.73 -20.44 -11.72
CA ASN A 118 14.06 -21.69 -12.39
C ASN A 118 14.65 -21.36 -13.77
N LEU A 119 15.87 -21.81 -14.01
CA LEU A 119 16.62 -21.68 -15.25
C LEU A 119 16.43 -22.98 -16.04
N ILE A 120 15.50 -22.96 -16.98
CA ILE A 120 14.87 -24.17 -17.51
C ILE A 120 14.89 -24.20 -19.04
N ASP A 121 15.03 -25.39 -19.63
CA ASP A 121 14.82 -25.56 -21.07
C ASP A 121 13.36 -25.27 -21.46
N ILE A 122 13.15 -24.67 -22.63
CA ILE A 122 11.82 -24.24 -23.04
C ILE A 122 10.83 -25.42 -23.12
N ASP A 123 11.24 -26.61 -23.54
CA ASP A 123 10.34 -27.75 -23.66
C ASP A 123 9.99 -28.35 -22.29
N ASN A 124 10.93 -28.32 -21.32
CA ASN A 124 10.64 -28.68 -19.92
C ASN A 124 9.69 -27.67 -19.28
N TYR A 125 9.88 -26.37 -19.53
CA TYR A 125 8.98 -25.32 -19.08
C TYR A 125 7.57 -25.50 -19.65
N LEU A 126 7.45 -25.68 -20.96
CA LEU A 126 6.17 -25.87 -21.63
C LEU A 126 5.45 -27.12 -21.16
N SER A 127 6.17 -28.20 -20.86
CA SER A 127 5.56 -29.42 -20.31
C SER A 127 4.87 -29.15 -18.97
N GLY A 128 5.49 -28.35 -18.08
CA GLY A 128 4.88 -27.95 -16.82
C GLY A 128 3.74 -26.93 -16.98
N VAL A 129 3.86 -26.01 -17.94
CA VAL A 129 2.79 -25.04 -18.25
C VAL A 129 1.55 -25.74 -18.77
N VAL A 130 1.69 -26.63 -19.76
CA VAL A 130 0.57 -27.35 -20.36
C VAL A 130 -0.15 -28.22 -19.33
N GLU A 131 0.58 -28.87 -18.41
CA GLU A 131 -0.05 -29.63 -17.31
C GLU A 131 -0.76 -28.71 -16.30
N SER A 132 -0.20 -27.54 -16.02
CA SER A 132 -0.78 -26.57 -15.07
C SER A 132 -2.06 -25.90 -15.62
N GLU A 133 -2.09 -25.61 -16.93
CA GLU A 133 -3.20 -24.91 -17.60
C GLU A 133 -4.30 -25.88 -18.05
N GLY A 134 -3.93 -27.01 -18.67
CA GLY A 134 -4.86 -27.94 -19.31
C GLY A 134 -5.22 -29.18 -18.50
N GLY A 135 -4.42 -29.51 -17.47
CA GLY A 135 -4.60 -30.73 -16.69
C GLY A 135 -4.40 -32.03 -17.49
N GLY A 136 -4.72 -33.17 -16.86
CA GLY A 136 -4.66 -34.49 -17.49
C GLY A 136 -5.97 -34.89 -18.19
N GLY A 137 -5.89 -35.86 -19.11
CA GLY A 137 -7.07 -36.50 -19.72
C GLY A 137 -7.58 -35.85 -21.01
N GLN A 138 -6.81 -34.95 -21.64
CA GLN A 138 -7.15 -34.34 -22.93
C GLN A 138 -6.52 -35.11 -24.10
N ASP A 139 -6.99 -34.79 -25.31
CA ASP A 139 -6.43 -35.33 -26.56
C ASP A 139 -5.01 -34.81 -26.82
N ILE A 140 -4.18 -35.59 -27.51
CA ILE A 140 -2.81 -35.17 -27.87
C ILE A 140 -2.81 -33.89 -28.72
N GLU A 141 -3.78 -33.71 -29.60
CA GLU A 141 -3.88 -32.51 -30.44
C GLU A 141 -4.19 -31.27 -29.61
N TYR A 142 -4.98 -31.40 -28.54
CA TYR A 142 -5.18 -30.31 -27.57
C TYR A 142 -3.84 -29.90 -26.94
N TYR A 143 -3.05 -30.86 -26.47
CA TYR A 143 -1.75 -30.58 -25.88
C TYR A 143 -0.76 -29.98 -26.87
N LYS A 144 -0.79 -30.39 -28.15
CA LYS A 144 0.05 -29.81 -29.21
C LYS A 144 -0.30 -28.35 -29.46
N VAL A 145 -1.59 -28.03 -29.58
CA VAL A 145 -2.06 -26.64 -29.75
C VAL A 145 -1.66 -25.81 -28.53
N GLN A 146 -1.90 -26.31 -27.31
CA GLN A 146 -1.54 -25.61 -26.08
C GLN A 146 -0.02 -25.37 -25.98
N ALA A 147 0.80 -26.34 -26.36
CA ALA A 147 2.26 -26.20 -26.39
C ALA A 147 2.71 -25.14 -27.42
N LEU A 148 2.13 -25.15 -28.63
CA LEU A 148 2.41 -24.16 -29.68
C LEU A 148 2.04 -22.73 -29.24
N MET A 149 0.85 -22.56 -28.66
CA MET A 149 0.38 -21.29 -28.09
C MET A 149 1.29 -20.82 -26.98
N SER A 150 1.64 -21.72 -26.06
CA SER A 150 2.48 -21.41 -24.91
C SER A 150 3.91 -21.06 -25.30
N ARG A 151 4.48 -21.73 -26.31
CA ARG A 151 5.83 -21.44 -26.84
C ARG A 151 5.90 -20.08 -27.50
N THR A 152 4.90 -19.77 -28.33
CA THR A 152 4.80 -18.47 -29.01
C THR A 152 4.72 -17.33 -28.00
N TYR A 153 3.90 -17.48 -26.96
CA TYR A 153 3.80 -16.51 -25.87
C TYR A 153 5.14 -16.34 -25.14
N ALA A 154 5.77 -17.46 -24.76
CA ALA A 154 6.99 -17.45 -23.97
C ALA A 154 8.13 -16.71 -24.68
N LEU A 155 8.26 -16.92 -25.99
CA LEU A 155 9.26 -16.25 -26.83
C LEU A 155 8.94 -14.77 -27.05
N LYS A 156 7.66 -14.42 -27.29
CA LYS A 156 7.24 -13.04 -27.50
C LYS A 156 7.49 -12.16 -26.28
N TYR A 157 7.22 -12.69 -25.10
CA TYR A 157 7.26 -11.97 -23.83
C TYR A 157 8.50 -12.26 -22.98
N VAL A 158 9.58 -12.78 -23.57
CA VAL A 158 10.81 -13.18 -22.86
C VAL A 158 11.43 -12.05 -22.01
N ASN A 159 11.18 -10.78 -22.34
CA ASN A 159 11.71 -9.62 -21.62
C ASN A 159 10.72 -8.99 -20.62
N LYS A 160 9.54 -9.59 -20.39
CA LYS A 160 8.44 -9.00 -19.62
C LYS A 160 8.84 -8.61 -18.19
N HIS A 161 9.64 -9.44 -17.52
CA HIS A 161 10.09 -9.22 -16.14
C HIS A 161 11.59 -8.92 -16.02
N ASN A 162 12.25 -8.45 -17.08
CA ASN A 162 13.71 -8.28 -17.09
C ASN A 162 14.22 -7.39 -15.94
N LYS A 163 13.43 -6.37 -15.54
CA LYS A 163 13.73 -5.50 -14.39
C LYS A 163 13.71 -6.21 -13.03
N GLU A 164 12.99 -7.33 -12.92
CA GLU A 164 12.92 -8.18 -11.73
C GLU A 164 13.95 -9.32 -11.73
N GLY A 165 14.75 -9.45 -12.80
CA GLY A 165 15.83 -10.44 -12.92
C GLY A 165 15.43 -11.77 -13.55
N PHE A 166 14.22 -11.90 -14.11
CA PHE A 166 13.73 -13.10 -14.80
C PHE A 166 12.89 -12.74 -16.04
N ALA A 167 12.55 -13.72 -16.88
CA ALA A 167 11.81 -13.52 -18.13
C ALA A 167 10.29 -13.49 -17.89
N LEU A 168 9.76 -14.59 -17.36
CA LEU A 168 8.34 -14.83 -17.09
C LEU A 168 8.14 -15.36 -15.68
N CYS A 169 6.90 -15.43 -15.18
CA CYS A 169 6.62 -16.00 -13.87
C CYS A 169 5.54 -17.08 -13.89
N ASP A 170 5.35 -17.71 -12.73
CA ASP A 170 4.41 -18.82 -12.50
C ASP A 170 2.94 -18.44 -12.28
N ARG A 171 2.60 -17.15 -12.46
CA ARG A 171 1.24 -16.63 -12.31
C ARG A 171 0.50 -16.54 -13.64
N VAL A 172 -0.83 -16.50 -13.57
CA VAL A 172 -1.75 -16.39 -14.72
C VAL A 172 -1.56 -15.15 -15.60
N HIS A 173 -0.90 -14.09 -15.10
CA HIS A 173 -0.59 -12.92 -15.94
C HIS A 173 0.59 -13.17 -16.91
N CYS A 174 1.35 -14.25 -16.70
CA CYS A 174 2.27 -14.83 -17.66
C CYS A 174 1.66 -16.13 -18.20
N GLN A 175 1.96 -17.25 -17.55
CA GLN A 175 1.44 -18.58 -17.83
C GLN A 175 1.51 -19.37 -16.51
N ALA A 176 0.47 -20.15 -16.18
CA ALA A 176 0.49 -20.97 -14.98
C ALA A 176 1.63 -22.00 -15.07
N TYR A 177 2.55 -21.96 -14.11
CA TYR A 177 3.70 -22.87 -14.05
C TYR A 177 3.89 -23.38 -12.62
N HIS A 178 3.04 -24.32 -12.21
CA HIS A 178 2.95 -24.74 -10.81
C HIS A 178 3.96 -25.83 -10.43
N SER A 179 4.55 -26.54 -11.39
CA SER A 179 5.61 -27.53 -11.18
C SER A 179 6.19 -27.97 -12.54
N MET A 180 7.26 -28.76 -12.53
CA MET A 180 7.60 -29.66 -13.64
C MET A 180 6.43 -30.59 -14.00
N LEU A 181 6.48 -31.21 -15.18
CA LEU A 181 5.52 -32.26 -15.57
C LEU A 181 5.58 -33.44 -14.59
N ARG A 182 4.43 -33.90 -14.10
CA ARG A 182 4.36 -34.95 -13.06
C ARG A 182 3.50 -36.14 -13.42
N PHE A 183 2.39 -35.95 -14.12
CA PHE A 183 1.33 -36.96 -14.18
C PHE A 183 0.96 -37.39 -15.60
N THR A 184 1.14 -36.52 -16.59
CA THR A 184 0.63 -36.78 -17.95
C THR A 184 1.75 -36.86 -18.99
N PRO A 185 2.39 -38.03 -19.20
CA PRO A 185 3.48 -38.19 -20.17
C PRO A 185 3.15 -37.75 -21.60
N LEU A 186 1.89 -37.88 -22.02
CA LEU A 186 1.39 -37.45 -23.33
C LEU A 186 1.67 -35.96 -23.61
N ILE A 187 1.73 -35.13 -22.56
CA ILE A 187 2.08 -33.71 -22.68
C ILE A 187 3.51 -33.55 -23.17
N ARG A 188 4.46 -34.35 -22.65
CA ARG A 188 5.86 -34.31 -23.08
C ARG A 188 6.00 -34.69 -24.55
N GLU A 189 5.26 -35.70 -25.00
CA GLU A 189 5.20 -36.11 -26.41
C GLU A 189 4.66 -34.98 -27.29
N ALA A 190 3.57 -34.33 -26.87
CA ALA A 190 2.98 -33.20 -27.59
C ALA A 190 3.94 -32.00 -27.71
N VAL A 191 4.60 -31.62 -26.62
CA VAL A 191 5.60 -30.54 -26.59
C VAL A 191 6.76 -30.85 -27.52
N GLN A 192 7.30 -32.07 -27.46
CA GLN A 192 8.40 -32.52 -28.33
C GLN A 192 8.00 -32.56 -29.80
N SER A 193 6.80 -33.06 -30.12
CA SER A 193 6.30 -33.13 -31.50
C SER A 193 6.07 -31.77 -32.15
N THR A 194 5.97 -30.71 -31.33
CA THR A 194 5.81 -29.32 -31.78
C THR A 194 7.06 -28.47 -31.53
N SER A 195 8.19 -29.10 -31.18
CA SER A 195 9.42 -28.38 -30.85
C SER A 195 9.87 -27.51 -32.03
N GLY A 196 10.26 -26.27 -31.72
CA GLY A 196 10.61 -25.25 -32.73
C GLY A 196 9.44 -24.65 -33.53
N SER A 197 8.21 -25.14 -33.36
CA SER A 197 7.04 -24.54 -34.03
C SER A 197 6.51 -23.34 -33.24
N ILE A 198 6.24 -22.25 -33.96
CA ILE A 198 5.75 -20.96 -33.44
C ILE A 198 4.65 -20.42 -34.36
N MET A 199 3.81 -19.52 -33.86
CA MET A 199 2.81 -18.84 -34.66
C MET A 199 3.24 -17.40 -34.96
N LEU A 200 3.15 -17.03 -36.23
CA LEU A 200 3.48 -15.70 -36.74
C LEU A 200 2.24 -15.06 -37.37
N ASP A 201 2.16 -13.73 -37.31
CA ASP A 201 1.18 -12.95 -38.08
C ASP A 201 1.62 -12.78 -39.55
N ASP A 202 0.83 -12.03 -40.31
CA ASP A 202 1.09 -11.70 -41.72
C ASP A 202 2.33 -10.80 -41.93
N LYS A 203 2.93 -10.31 -40.84
CA LYS A 203 4.13 -9.45 -40.80
C LYS A 203 5.34 -10.17 -40.19
N ASP A 204 5.29 -11.50 -40.12
CA ASP A 204 6.32 -12.36 -39.53
C ASP A 204 6.64 -12.02 -38.06
N GLN A 205 5.69 -11.44 -37.32
CA GLN A 205 5.82 -11.19 -35.88
C GLN A 205 5.14 -12.30 -35.08
N LEU A 206 5.70 -12.64 -33.90
CA LEU A 206 5.03 -13.56 -32.98
C LEU A 206 3.64 -13.03 -32.60
N ILE A 207 2.61 -13.86 -32.76
CA ILE A 207 1.24 -13.46 -32.42
C ILE A 207 1.04 -13.35 -30.91
N ASP A 208 0.01 -12.62 -30.49
CA ASP A 208 -0.50 -12.69 -29.13
C ASP A 208 -1.39 -13.92 -28.95
N SER A 209 -0.78 -15.03 -28.51
CA SER A 209 -1.45 -16.31 -28.32
C SER A 209 -2.21 -16.40 -26.98
N TYR A 210 -3.10 -15.44 -26.72
CA TYR A 210 -3.96 -15.48 -25.54
C TYR A 210 -4.92 -16.67 -25.57
N PHE A 211 -5.10 -17.34 -24.43
CA PHE A 211 -6.07 -18.41 -24.24
C PHE A 211 -6.77 -18.29 -22.89
N HIS A 212 -7.89 -18.99 -22.73
CA HIS A 212 -8.66 -19.03 -21.49
C HIS A 212 -9.44 -20.35 -21.41
N ALA A 213 -9.79 -20.78 -20.19
CA ALA A 213 -10.35 -22.11 -19.96
C ALA A 213 -11.76 -22.33 -20.56
N ASN A 214 -12.61 -21.29 -20.60
CA ASN A 214 -13.98 -21.41 -21.12
C ASN A 214 -14.50 -20.07 -21.67
N CYS A 215 -14.92 -20.05 -22.93
CA CYS A 215 -15.45 -18.87 -23.62
C CYS A 215 -16.97 -18.72 -23.54
N GLY A 216 -17.70 -19.67 -22.97
CA GLY A 216 -19.17 -19.66 -22.92
C GLY A 216 -19.84 -19.88 -24.28
N GLY A 217 -19.09 -20.31 -25.30
CA GLY A 217 -19.58 -20.64 -26.65
C GLY A 217 -18.98 -19.81 -27.78
N GLN A 218 -18.45 -18.60 -27.50
CA GLN A 218 -17.79 -17.74 -28.48
C GLN A 218 -16.65 -16.97 -27.82
N THR A 219 -15.49 -16.88 -28.48
CA THR A 219 -14.38 -16.04 -28.01
C THR A 219 -14.73 -14.56 -28.13
N SER A 220 -14.08 -13.72 -27.33
CA SER A 220 -14.25 -12.27 -27.34
C SER A 220 -12.99 -11.57 -27.82
N GLU A 221 -13.16 -10.40 -28.43
CA GLU A 221 -12.06 -9.52 -28.79
C GLU A 221 -11.36 -8.96 -27.53
N PRO A 222 -10.03 -8.78 -27.53
CA PRO A 222 -9.29 -8.28 -26.37
C PRO A 222 -9.76 -6.91 -25.87
N ASP A 223 -10.21 -6.06 -26.79
CA ASP A 223 -10.70 -4.72 -26.51
C ASP A 223 -11.98 -4.70 -25.64
N TYR A 224 -12.83 -5.72 -25.75
CA TYR A 224 -14.02 -5.91 -24.92
C TYR A 224 -13.63 -6.13 -23.46
N HIS A 225 -12.60 -6.95 -23.22
CA HIS A 225 -12.06 -7.15 -21.88
C HIS A 225 -11.40 -5.89 -21.32
N ALA A 226 -10.63 -5.17 -22.14
CA ALA A 226 -10.03 -3.90 -21.74
C ALA A 226 -11.09 -2.86 -21.35
N SER A 227 -12.16 -2.74 -22.14
CA SER A 227 -13.29 -1.84 -21.85
C SER A 227 -13.95 -2.17 -20.50
N ARG A 228 -14.18 -3.45 -20.22
CA ARG A 228 -14.75 -3.89 -18.92
C ARG A 228 -13.85 -3.54 -17.75
N LEU A 229 -12.54 -3.76 -17.88
CA LEU A 229 -11.57 -3.42 -16.85
C LEU A 229 -11.53 -1.90 -16.59
N LEU A 230 -11.47 -1.09 -17.65
CA LEU A 230 -11.48 0.38 -17.52
C LEU A 230 -12.78 0.88 -16.89
N ASN A 231 -13.93 0.32 -17.26
CA ASN A 231 -15.23 0.67 -16.66
C ASN A 231 -15.29 0.28 -15.16
N SER A 232 -14.74 -0.87 -14.79
CA SER A 232 -14.62 -1.28 -13.39
C SER A 232 -13.69 -0.36 -12.61
N ALA A 233 -12.53 -0.03 -13.18
CA ALA A 233 -11.56 0.89 -12.59
C ALA A 233 -12.16 2.28 -12.40
N TYR A 234 -12.86 2.81 -13.40
CA TYR A 234 -13.54 4.10 -13.34
C TYR A 234 -14.57 4.13 -12.20
N LYS A 235 -15.45 3.13 -12.11
CA LYS A 235 -16.46 3.05 -11.03
C LYS A 235 -15.83 2.98 -9.65
N LEU A 236 -14.74 2.22 -9.50
CA LEU A 236 -14.02 2.11 -8.25
C LEU A 236 -13.32 3.43 -7.89
N ALA A 237 -12.64 4.06 -8.84
CA ALA A 237 -11.98 5.34 -8.65
C ALA A 237 -12.98 6.44 -8.26
N LEU A 238 -14.15 6.47 -8.91
CA LEU A 238 -15.22 7.42 -8.58
C LEU A 238 -15.79 7.15 -7.17
N LYS A 239 -16.07 5.89 -6.83
CA LYS A 239 -16.55 5.49 -5.50
C LYS A 239 -15.63 5.94 -4.37
N HIS A 240 -14.31 5.92 -4.61
CA HIS A 240 -13.29 6.31 -3.64
C HIS A 240 -12.74 7.74 -3.88
N GLU A 241 -13.42 8.55 -4.69
CA GLU A 241 -13.05 9.94 -5.04
C GLU A 241 -11.59 10.12 -5.46
N ARG A 242 -11.04 9.14 -6.18
CA ARG A 242 -9.70 9.20 -6.77
C ARG A 242 -9.71 10.02 -8.05
N TYR A 243 -10.10 11.29 -7.94
CA TYR A 243 -10.25 12.23 -9.04
C TYR A 243 -8.96 12.46 -9.84
N THR A 244 -7.78 12.18 -9.28
CA THR A 244 -6.51 12.24 -10.01
C THR A 244 -6.31 11.07 -10.97
N LEU A 245 -6.89 9.90 -10.68
CA LEU A 245 -6.79 8.70 -11.53
C LEU A 245 -7.83 8.67 -12.65
N LEU A 246 -8.99 9.32 -12.43
CA LEU A 246 -10.08 9.33 -13.39
C LEU A 246 -9.66 9.87 -14.78
N PRO A 247 -8.88 10.98 -14.90
CA PRO A 247 -8.41 11.46 -16.20
C PRO A 247 -7.51 10.46 -16.94
N GLU A 248 -6.67 9.71 -16.22
CA GLU A 248 -5.82 8.68 -16.81
C GLU A 248 -6.66 7.51 -17.35
N ILE A 249 -7.68 7.10 -16.58
CA ILE A 249 -8.62 6.05 -17.00
C ILE A 249 -9.42 6.49 -18.23
N GLU A 250 -9.92 7.73 -18.24
CA GLU A 250 -10.66 8.30 -19.37
C GLU A 250 -9.78 8.41 -20.63
N SER A 251 -8.51 8.82 -20.48
CA SER A 251 -7.55 8.83 -21.60
C SER A 251 -7.41 7.44 -22.21
N LYS A 252 -7.31 6.39 -21.38
CA LYS A 252 -7.24 5.00 -21.86
C LYS A 252 -8.53 4.53 -22.51
N GLN A 253 -9.69 4.99 -22.05
CA GLN A 253 -10.98 4.71 -22.71
C GLN A 253 -11.05 5.37 -24.10
N GLN A 254 -10.51 6.58 -24.26
CA GLN A 254 -10.46 7.28 -25.55
C GLN A 254 -9.54 6.55 -26.54
N GLU A 255 -8.32 6.17 -26.12
CA GLU A 255 -7.40 5.37 -26.94
C GLU A 255 -8.04 4.05 -27.41
N LEU A 256 -8.85 3.41 -26.56
CA LEU A 256 -9.56 2.19 -26.91
C LEU A 256 -10.64 2.43 -27.98
N LEU A 257 -11.33 3.57 -27.93
CA LEU A 257 -12.32 3.95 -28.96
C LEU A 257 -11.67 4.26 -30.31
N GLU A 258 -10.50 4.90 -30.30
CA GLU A 258 -9.69 5.15 -31.50
C GLU A 258 -9.25 3.84 -32.16
N THR A 259 -8.81 2.88 -31.34
CA THR A 259 -8.43 1.53 -31.80
C THR A 259 -9.61 0.80 -32.47
N ARG A 260 -10.84 1.08 -32.04
CA ARG A 260 -12.08 0.55 -32.64
C ARG A 260 -12.53 1.32 -33.89
N HIS A 261 -11.78 2.33 -34.31
CA HIS A 261 -12.19 3.28 -35.36
C HIS A 261 -13.59 3.87 -35.14
N TYR A 262 -14.00 4.04 -33.86
CA TYR A 262 -15.33 4.50 -33.48
C TYR A 262 -16.49 3.68 -34.06
N SER A 263 -16.24 2.45 -34.53
CA SER A 263 -17.19 1.64 -35.32
C SER A 263 -18.49 1.28 -34.61
N SER A 264 -18.52 1.34 -33.27
CA SER A 264 -19.64 0.88 -32.43
C SER A 264 -20.17 1.92 -31.44
N ILE A 265 -19.58 3.12 -31.36
CA ILE A 265 -19.98 4.14 -30.39
C ILE A 265 -20.98 5.13 -30.99
N LYS A 266 -22.06 5.41 -30.24
CA LYS A 266 -23.05 6.42 -30.61
C LYS A 266 -22.59 7.82 -30.18
N LYS A 267 -23.07 8.86 -30.89
CA LYS A 267 -22.74 10.25 -30.53
C LYS A 267 -23.21 10.61 -29.12
N GLU A 268 -24.35 10.07 -28.70
CA GLU A 268 -24.90 10.28 -27.36
C GLU A 268 -23.95 9.75 -26.27
N GLU A 269 -23.25 8.63 -26.52
CA GLU A 269 -22.26 8.09 -25.59
C GLU A 269 -21.01 8.98 -25.52
N LEU A 270 -20.61 9.59 -26.64
CA LEU A 270 -19.52 10.58 -26.67
C LEU A 270 -19.90 11.86 -25.90
N ASP A 271 -21.15 12.33 -26.05
CA ASP A 271 -21.66 13.49 -25.32
C ASP A 271 -21.70 13.22 -23.81
N GLU A 272 -22.12 12.02 -23.39
CA GLU A 272 -22.07 11.60 -21.99
C GLU A 272 -20.64 11.55 -21.45
N MET A 273 -19.69 11.01 -22.21
CA MET A 273 -18.27 10.98 -21.83
C MET A 273 -17.72 12.40 -21.69
N GLN A 274 -18.02 13.29 -22.64
CA GLN A 274 -17.58 14.68 -22.56
C GLN A 274 -18.18 15.40 -21.34
N LYS A 275 -19.47 15.16 -21.05
CA LYS A 275 -20.13 15.73 -19.87
C LYS A 275 -19.47 15.26 -18.57
N LYS A 276 -19.17 13.97 -18.45
CA LYS A 276 -18.48 13.39 -17.28
C LYS A 276 -17.09 13.99 -17.08
N ASN A 277 -16.31 14.12 -18.16
CA ASN A 277 -14.97 14.71 -18.09
C ASN A 277 -15.03 16.20 -17.67
N ARG A 278 -15.98 16.97 -18.20
CA ARG A 278 -16.18 18.37 -17.77
C ARG A 278 -16.51 18.48 -16.28
N GLU A 279 -17.36 17.59 -15.77
CA GLU A 279 -17.71 17.57 -14.34
C GLU A 279 -16.49 17.17 -13.48
N LEU A 280 -15.73 16.17 -13.91
CA LEU A 280 -14.48 15.75 -13.27
C LEU A 280 -13.47 16.90 -13.16
N LEU A 281 -13.21 17.61 -14.27
CA LEU A 281 -12.32 18.76 -14.30
C LEU A 281 -12.82 19.90 -13.41
N LYS A 282 -14.13 20.12 -13.35
CA LYS A 282 -14.75 21.09 -12.44
C LYS A 282 -14.49 20.72 -10.98
N GLN A 283 -14.67 19.46 -10.58
CA GLN A 283 -14.38 19.00 -9.21
C GLN A 283 -12.89 19.20 -8.84
N LEU A 284 -11.97 18.94 -9.78
CA LEU A 284 -10.53 19.16 -9.57
C LEU A 284 -10.18 20.65 -9.44
N SER A 285 -10.79 21.52 -10.26
CA SER A 285 -10.62 22.98 -10.16
C SER A 285 -11.07 23.49 -8.79
N ILE A 286 -12.28 23.14 -8.38
CA ILE A 286 -12.85 23.51 -7.07
C ILE A 286 -11.92 23.06 -5.94
N LYS A 287 -11.45 21.80 -5.99
CA LYS A 287 -10.53 21.26 -4.98
C LYS A 287 -9.25 22.09 -4.87
N SER A 288 -8.66 22.43 -6.01
CA SER A 288 -7.43 23.22 -6.10
C SER A 288 -7.65 24.62 -5.53
N GLU A 289 -8.71 25.31 -5.94
CA GLU A 289 -9.03 26.66 -5.49
C GLU A 289 -9.29 26.71 -3.98
N LEU A 290 -10.13 25.80 -3.46
CA LEU A 290 -10.37 25.68 -2.02
C LEU A 290 -9.08 25.38 -1.24
N TRP A 291 -8.18 24.56 -1.78
CA TRP A 291 -6.92 24.25 -1.11
C TRP A 291 -6.02 25.48 -0.97
N PHE A 292 -5.99 26.36 -1.99
CA PHE A 292 -5.27 27.63 -1.88
C PHE A 292 -5.91 28.57 -0.87
N VAL A 293 -7.24 28.70 -0.87
CA VAL A 293 -7.97 29.50 0.13
C VAL A 293 -7.63 29.01 1.55
N LYS A 294 -7.68 27.71 1.79
CA LYS A 294 -7.25 27.10 3.06
C LYS A 294 -5.81 27.50 3.38
N SER A 295 -4.89 27.34 2.44
CA SER A 295 -3.47 27.58 2.68
C SER A 295 -3.18 29.03 3.08
N TYR A 296 -3.81 30.00 2.41
CA TYR A 296 -3.71 31.42 2.76
C TYR A 296 -4.32 31.70 4.14
N LEU A 297 -5.53 31.19 4.41
CA LEU A 297 -6.18 31.33 5.71
C LEU A 297 -5.27 30.86 6.86
N PHE A 298 -4.73 29.64 6.78
CA PHE A 298 -3.89 29.11 7.85
C PHE A 298 -2.53 29.82 7.96
N ALA A 299 -1.99 30.35 6.86
CA ALA A 299 -0.79 31.19 6.90
C ALA A 299 -1.03 32.49 7.70
N ASP A 300 -2.18 33.14 7.49
CA ASP A 300 -2.54 34.38 8.18
C ASP A 300 -2.92 34.13 9.65
N LEU A 301 -3.62 33.03 9.93
CA LEU A 301 -3.92 32.61 11.31
C LEU A 301 -2.65 32.40 12.13
N ASN A 302 -1.61 31.81 11.52
CA ASN A 302 -0.31 31.63 12.18
C ASN A 302 0.38 32.97 12.47
N LYS A 303 0.16 34.00 11.65
CA LYS A 303 0.66 35.36 11.86
C LYS A 303 -0.24 36.21 12.77
N LYS A 304 -1.39 35.69 13.21
CA LYS A 304 -2.43 36.39 13.99
C LYS A 304 -3.07 37.57 13.25
N GLU A 305 -3.09 37.53 11.91
CA GLU A 305 -3.72 38.57 11.07
C GLU A 305 -5.21 38.27 10.86
N LEU A 306 -6.06 38.69 11.81
CA LEU A 306 -7.50 38.34 11.86
C LEU A 306 -8.41 39.24 10.99
N GLY A 307 -7.86 40.25 10.31
CA GLY A 307 -8.65 41.28 9.60
C GLY A 307 -9.32 40.83 8.30
N GLN A 308 -9.00 39.64 7.77
CA GLN A 308 -9.39 39.19 6.42
C GLN A 308 -10.34 37.98 6.39
N LEU A 309 -10.89 37.55 7.54
CA LEU A 309 -11.69 36.31 7.61
C LEU A 309 -12.91 36.30 6.67
N THR A 310 -13.60 37.42 6.53
CA THR A 310 -14.76 37.56 5.63
C THR A 310 -14.39 37.41 4.16
N ILE A 311 -13.18 37.82 3.76
CA ILE A 311 -12.68 37.67 2.39
C ILE A 311 -12.54 36.18 2.06
N TYR A 312 -11.98 35.39 2.99
CA TYR A 312 -11.84 33.95 2.81
C TYR A 312 -13.21 33.24 2.70
N GLN A 313 -14.18 33.64 3.52
CA GLN A 313 -15.54 33.09 3.43
C GLN A 313 -16.20 33.40 2.09
N GLN A 314 -16.16 34.66 1.65
CA GLN A 314 -16.71 35.09 0.36
C GLN A 314 -16.03 34.39 -0.83
N ALA A 315 -14.70 34.24 -0.78
CA ALA A 315 -13.95 33.52 -1.80
C ALA A 315 -14.38 32.05 -1.86
N THR A 316 -14.53 31.40 -0.70
CA THR A 316 -14.98 30.00 -0.61
C THR A 316 -16.38 29.82 -1.19
N ASP A 317 -17.32 30.70 -0.85
CA ASP A 317 -18.71 30.65 -1.34
C ASP A 317 -18.78 30.92 -2.85
N ALA A 318 -17.94 31.81 -3.37
CA ALA A 318 -17.85 32.09 -4.81
C ALA A 318 -17.37 30.88 -5.61
N ILE A 319 -16.37 30.14 -5.10
CA ILE A 319 -15.80 28.94 -5.76
C ILE A 319 -16.86 27.86 -5.95
N ILE A 320 -17.74 27.66 -4.95
CA ILE A 320 -18.73 26.57 -4.98
C ILE A 320 -20.06 26.96 -5.63
N SER A 321 -20.24 28.23 -6.03
CA SER A 321 -21.52 28.75 -6.49
C SER A 321 -22.07 27.98 -7.70
N GLY A 322 -23.26 27.37 -7.53
CA GLY A 322 -23.92 26.60 -8.60
C GLY A 322 -23.21 25.29 -8.96
N ALA A 323 -22.35 24.76 -8.09
CA ALA A 323 -21.70 23.47 -8.26
C ALA A 323 -22.23 22.44 -7.26
N GLU A 324 -22.53 21.23 -7.74
CA GLU A 324 -22.64 20.07 -6.87
C GLU A 324 -21.23 19.68 -6.40
N LEU A 325 -21.04 19.43 -5.11
CA LEU A 325 -19.72 19.18 -4.56
C LEU A 325 -19.51 17.69 -4.30
N SER A 326 -18.32 17.21 -4.65
CA SER A 326 -17.81 15.94 -4.13
C SER A 326 -17.73 15.96 -2.60
N ILE A 327 -17.68 14.78 -1.98
CA ILE A 327 -17.53 14.59 -0.54
C ILE A 327 -16.23 15.28 -0.09
N SER A 328 -15.13 15.08 -0.80
CA SER A 328 -13.84 15.74 -0.52
C SER A 328 -13.92 17.27 -0.58
N ASN A 329 -14.62 17.83 -1.58
CA ASN A 329 -14.76 19.27 -1.72
C ASN A 329 -15.69 19.86 -0.66
N THR A 330 -16.76 19.13 -0.30
CA THR A 330 -17.68 19.48 0.79
C THR A 330 -16.94 19.51 2.13
N TYR A 331 -16.09 18.51 2.39
CA TYR A 331 -15.25 18.46 3.58
C TYR A 331 -14.35 19.70 3.68
N LEU A 332 -13.65 20.02 2.59
CA LEU A 332 -12.70 21.14 2.54
C LEU A 332 -13.41 22.48 2.70
N PHE A 333 -14.57 22.66 2.07
CA PHE A 333 -15.43 23.83 2.24
C PHE A 333 -15.79 24.05 3.72
N ASN A 334 -16.39 23.05 4.36
CA ASN A 334 -16.79 23.13 5.77
C ASN A 334 -15.57 23.33 6.69
N HIS A 335 -14.42 22.73 6.36
CA HIS A 335 -13.20 22.88 7.14
C HIS A 335 -12.68 24.33 7.12
N ILE A 336 -12.71 25.00 5.96
CA ILE A 336 -12.34 26.41 5.82
C ILE A 336 -13.33 27.29 6.58
N GLN A 337 -14.63 27.08 6.38
CA GLN A 337 -15.67 27.86 7.05
C GLN A 337 -15.60 27.71 8.58
N ALA A 338 -15.46 26.48 9.08
CA ALA A 338 -15.30 26.22 10.52
C ALA A 338 -14.11 26.96 11.11
N ALA A 339 -12.97 26.99 10.41
CA ALA A 339 -11.78 27.71 10.84
C ALA A 339 -11.97 29.24 10.82
N CYS A 340 -12.64 29.80 9.81
CA CYS A 340 -12.97 31.22 9.76
C CYS A 340 -13.85 31.65 10.94
N TYR A 341 -14.95 30.93 11.18
CA TYR A 341 -15.86 31.23 12.30
C TYR A 341 -15.17 31.04 13.65
N PHE A 342 -14.36 30.01 13.80
CA PHE A 342 -13.56 29.79 15.01
C PHE A 342 -12.63 30.97 15.31
N ALA A 343 -11.87 31.41 14.31
CA ALA A 343 -10.97 32.56 14.45
C ALA A 343 -11.72 33.87 14.75
N GLY A 344 -12.95 34.01 14.25
CA GLY A 344 -13.87 35.10 14.57
C GLY A 344 -14.55 35.01 15.94
N ASN A 345 -14.28 33.98 16.75
CA ASN A 345 -14.98 33.65 18.00
C ASN A 345 -16.48 33.35 17.84
N ASP A 346 -16.94 33.01 16.63
CA ASP A 346 -18.31 32.54 16.38
C ASP A 346 -18.35 31.01 16.48
N TYR A 347 -18.38 30.52 17.72
CA TYR A 347 -18.32 29.09 18.00
C TYR A 347 -19.57 28.33 17.52
N GLU A 348 -20.73 28.98 17.42
CA GLU A 348 -21.97 28.33 16.95
C GLU A 348 -21.92 28.00 15.46
N ASN A 349 -21.53 28.96 14.64
CA ASN A 349 -21.38 28.70 13.20
C ASN A 349 -20.19 27.78 12.92
N SER A 350 -19.11 27.88 13.71
CA SER A 350 -18.00 26.92 13.64
C SER A 350 -18.47 25.49 13.92
N TRP A 351 -19.28 25.29 14.97
CA TRP A 351 -19.88 24.01 15.30
C TRP A 351 -20.71 23.45 14.15
N LYS A 352 -21.58 24.25 13.53
CA LYS A 352 -22.44 23.81 12.42
C LYS A 352 -21.64 23.19 11.27
N HIS A 353 -20.52 23.80 10.89
CA HIS A 353 -19.67 23.26 9.83
C HIS A 353 -18.87 22.02 10.27
N LEU A 354 -18.46 21.94 11.54
CA LEU A 354 -17.82 20.76 12.11
C LEU A 354 -18.79 19.57 12.19
N GLU A 355 -20.03 19.80 12.61
CA GLU A 355 -21.11 18.81 12.67
C GLU A 355 -21.40 18.25 11.28
N ASN A 356 -21.53 19.11 10.26
CA ASN A 356 -21.67 18.68 8.87
C ASN A 356 -20.51 17.80 8.40
N ASN A 357 -19.27 18.10 8.82
CA ASN A 357 -18.11 17.29 8.45
C ASN A 357 -18.04 15.96 9.20
N ILE A 358 -18.50 15.91 10.45
CA ILE A 358 -18.63 14.66 11.19
C ILE A 358 -19.65 13.76 10.48
N GLU A 359 -20.85 14.28 10.19
CA GLU A 359 -21.90 13.54 9.48
C GLU A 359 -21.43 13.08 8.09
N LEU A 360 -20.74 13.94 7.35
CA LEU A 360 -20.18 13.62 6.04
C LEU A 360 -19.16 12.48 6.11
N LEU A 361 -18.27 12.49 7.10
CA LEU A 361 -17.27 11.44 7.28
C LEU A 361 -17.91 10.14 7.77
N GLU A 362 -18.91 10.20 8.64
CA GLU A 362 -19.66 9.03 9.14
C GLU A 362 -20.52 8.36 8.06
N THR A 363 -21.04 9.14 7.12
CA THR A 363 -21.80 8.62 5.97
C THR A 363 -20.91 8.14 4.81
N ALA A 364 -19.61 8.46 4.83
CA ALA A 364 -18.63 8.08 3.82
C ALA A 364 -17.49 7.19 4.37
N PRO A 365 -17.74 5.88 4.64
CA PRO A 365 -16.78 4.99 5.30
C PRO A 365 -15.39 4.93 4.63
N PHE A 366 -15.32 5.05 3.30
CA PHE A 366 -14.05 5.01 2.59
C PHE A 366 -13.10 6.16 2.98
N LEU A 367 -13.61 7.35 3.33
CA LEU A 367 -12.78 8.45 3.80
C LEU A 367 -12.20 8.19 5.18
N GLN A 368 -12.92 7.44 6.02
CA GLN A 368 -12.47 7.07 7.35
C GLN A 368 -11.35 6.01 7.26
N GLU A 369 -11.48 5.05 6.34
CA GLU A 369 -10.46 4.05 6.05
C GLU A 369 -9.19 4.68 5.42
N ASP A 370 -9.37 5.55 4.42
CA ASP A 370 -8.25 6.13 3.66
C ASP A 370 -7.57 7.31 4.39
N PHE A 371 -8.30 8.05 5.23
CA PHE A 371 -7.82 9.30 5.84
C PHE A 371 -8.25 9.49 7.31
N PRO A 372 -7.80 8.62 8.24
CA PRO A 372 -8.18 8.72 9.66
C PRO A 372 -7.80 10.07 10.29
N ASN A 373 -6.76 10.73 9.78
CA ASN A 373 -6.31 12.03 10.26
C ASN A 373 -7.36 13.15 10.10
N TYR A 374 -8.18 13.11 9.04
CA TYR A 374 -9.23 14.12 8.86
C TYR A 374 -10.32 13.98 9.91
N TYR A 375 -10.68 12.75 10.25
CA TYR A 375 -11.71 12.48 11.25
C TYR A 375 -11.22 12.85 12.66
N ILE A 376 -10.02 12.42 13.04
CA ILE A 376 -9.36 12.79 14.31
C ILE A 376 -9.28 14.31 14.45
N GLY A 377 -8.82 15.02 13.40
CA GLY A 377 -8.71 16.48 13.42
C GLY A 377 -10.07 17.18 13.56
N THR A 378 -11.10 16.67 12.88
CA THR A 378 -12.46 17.23 12.94
C THR A 378 -13.06 17.05 14.33
N LEU A 379 -12.96 15.85 14.90
CA LEU A 379 -13.42 15.57 16.27
C LEU A 379 -12.68 16.42 17.31
N THR A 380 -11.37 16.56 17.17
CA THR A 380 -10.55 17.38 18.08
C THR A 380 -11.04 18.84 18.09
N ASN A 381 -11.25 19.42 16.92
CA ASN A 381 -11.77 20.79 16.80
C ASN A 381 -13.20 20.90 17.34
N ALA A 382 -14.04 19.90 17.07
CA ALA A 382 -15.42 19.82 17.55
C ALA A 382 -15.52 19.78 19.07
N ILE A 383 -14.66 19.00 19.74
CA ILE A 383 -14.60 18.94 21.21
C ILE A 383 -14.28 20.33 21.77
N TYR A 384 -13.23 20.97 21.24
CA TYR A 384 -12.83 22.30 21.69
C TYR A 384 -13.95 23.34 21.52
N VAL A 385 -14.63 23.34 20.38
CA VAL A 385 -15.75 24.27 20.11
C VAL A 385 -16.92 24.03 21.08
N ASN A 386 -17.27 22.78 21.36
CA ASN A 386 -18.34 22.47 22.32
C ASN A 386 -17.96 22.86 23.76
N GLU A 387 -16.71 22.71 24.16
CA GLU A 387 -16.22 23.23 25.45
C GLU A 387 -16.39 24.75 25.55
N LYS A 388 -16.06 25.50 24.49
CA LYS A 388 -16.24 26.96 24.45
C LYS A 388 -17.70 27.39 24.49
N LEU A 389 -18.60 26.57 23.95
CA LEU A 389 -20.05 26.78 24.02
C LEU A 389 -20.67 26.32 25.35
N GLY A 390 -19.90 25.70 26.26
CA GLY A 390 -20.41 25.14 27.51
C GLY A 390 -21.25 23.86 27.34
N ARG A 391 -21.14 23.18 26.19
CA ARG A 391 -21.87 21.95 25.85
C ARG A 391 -21.11 20.71 26.32
N ILE A 392 -20.97 20.59 27.64
CA ILE A 392 -20.14 19.58 28.32
C ILE A 392 -20.46 18.16 27.86
N GLU A 393 -21.74 17.77 27.86
CA GLU A 393 -22.17 16.42 27.49
C GLU A 393 -21.79 16.04 26.05
N LYS A 394 -21.88 17.00 25.12
CA LYS A 394 -21.48 16.78 23.72
C LYS A 394 -19.97 16.64 23.58
N ALA A 395 -19.20 17.45 24.29
CA ALA A 395 -17.74 17.37 24.28
C ALA A 395 -17.25 16.01 24.82
N ASP A 396 -17.87 15.51 25.89
CA ASP A 396 -17.56 14.20 26.46
C ASP A 396 -17.92 13.05 25.50
N ALA A 397 -19.09 13.11 24.86
CA ALA A 397 -19.49 12.12 23.86
C ALA A 397 -18.51 12.07 22.67
N LEU A 398 -18.07 13.22 22.17
CA LEU A 398 -17.10 13.31 21.07
C LEU A 398 -15.71 12.80 21.48
N LEU A 399 -15.28 13.03 22.73
CA LEU A 399 -14.02 12.49 23.25
C LEU A 399 -14.06 10.96 23.32
N GLU A 400 -15.17 10.38 23.75
CA GLU A 400 -15.35 8.92 23.76
C GLU A 400 -15.34 8.32 22.35
N ILE A 401 -15.92 9.00 21.36
CA ILE A 401 -15.81 8.60 19.95
C ILE A 401 -14.34 8.63 19.53
N LEU A 402 -13.62 9.73 19.83
CA LEU A 402 -12.22 9.90 19.46
C LEU A 402 -11.30 8.80 20.05
N LYS A 403 -11.50 8.43 21.31
CA LYS A 403 -10.76 7.35 22.00
C LYS A 403 -10.99 5.98 21.34
N ASN A 404 -12.19 5.75 20.80
CA ASN A 404 -12.59 4.45 20.27
C ASN A 404 -12.42 4.30 18.75
N VAL A 405 -11.95 5.33 18.03
CA VAL A 405 -11.76 5.29 16.56
C VAL A 405 -11.12 3.98 16.07
N PRO A 406 -9.98 3.48 16.59
CA PRO A 406 -9.39 2.23 16.09
C PRO A 406 -10.29 1.00 16.23
N ARG A 407 -11.03 0.92 17.35
CA ARG A 407 -11.93 -0.20 17.65
C ARG A 407 -13.18 -0.14 16.78
N THR A 408 -13.74 1.06 16.60
CA THR A 408 -14.94 1.29 15.78
C THR A 408 -14.72 0.85 14.33
N TYR A 409 -13.50 0.98 13.80
CA TYR A 409 -13.19 0.72 12.39
C TYR A 409 -12.32 -0.52 12.15
N ASN A 410 -12.08 -1.35 13.16
CA ASN A 410 -11.24 -2.55 13.06
C ASN A 410 -9.89 -2.27 12.38
N LEU A 411 -9.31 -1.09 12.62
CA LEU A 411 -8.03 -0.70 12.05
C LEU A 411 -6.93 -1.46 12.79
N GLU A 412 -6.02 -2.14 12.08
CA GLU A 412 -4.76 -2.58 12.67
C GLU A 412 -3.87 -1.34 12.83
N PRO A 413 -3.78 -0.76 14.04
CA PRO A 413 -3.22 0.56 14.17
C PRO A 413 -1.70 0.44 14.15
N HIS A 414 -1.07 0.94 13.09
CA HIS A 414 0.38 1.08 13.05
C HIS A 414 0.84 2.06 14.14
N LYS A 415 2.09 1.92 14.61
CA LYS A 415 2.64 2.69 15.74
C LYS A 415 2.41 4.21 15.64
N ASP A 416 2.50 4.79 14.43
CA ASP A 416 2.29 6.23 14.21
C ASP A 416 0.84 6.69 14.47
N LEU A 417 -0.16 5.87 14.09
CA LEU A 417 -1.57 6.20 14.34
C LEU A 417 -1.90 6.11 15.83
N LEU A 418 -1.38 5.09 16.53
CA LEU A 418 -1.52 4.96 17.98
C LEU A 418 -0.94 6.17 18.71
N LEU A 419 0.28 6.57 18.35
CA LEU A 419 0.95 7.72 18.92
C LEU A 419 0.13 9.02 18.72
N LYS A 420 -0.36 9.25 17.50
CA LYS A 420 -1.20 10.43 17.20
C LYS A 420 -2.50 10.43 18.00
N LEU A 421 -3.18 9.29 18.09
CA LEU A 421 -4.40 9.19 18.88
C LEU A 421 -4.14 9.51 20.34
N PHE A 422 -3.14 8.88 20.94
CA PHE A 422 -2.71 9.16 22.32
C PHE A 422 -2.44 10.65 22.54
N LEU A 423 -1.62 11.27 21.69
CA LEU A 423 -1.26 12.69 21.83
C LEU A 423 -2.47 13.63 21.70
N ASN A 424 -3.47 13.29 20.88
CA ASN A 424 -4.67 14.11 20.75
C ASN A 424 -5.64 13.86 21.91
N THR A 425 -5.97 12.61 22.23
CA THR A 425 -6.95 12.27 23.27
C THR A 425 -6.51 12.75 24.64
N SER A 426 -5.27 12.43 25.04
CA SER A 426 -4.77 12.80 26.38
C SER A 426 -4.61 14.33 26.53
N SER A 427 -4.17 15.03 25.49
CA SER A 427 -4.03 16.49 25.54
C SER A 427 -5.39 17.19 25.66
N ILE A 428 -6.39 16.73 24.90
CA ILE A 428 -7.75 17.25 24.94
C ILE A 428 -8.40 16.97 26.30
N GLU A 429 -8.33 15.72 26.76
CA GLU A 429 -8.90 15.28 28.04
C GLU A 429 -8.31 16.07 29.21
N LEU A 430 -6.98 16.24 29.25
CA LEU A 430 -6.33 17.02 30.29
C LEU A 430 -6.77 18.49 30.25
N SER A 431 -6.89 19.06 29.05
CA SER A 431 -7.35 20.44 28.87
C SER A 431 -8.79 20.64 29.33
N MET A 432 -9.68 19.66 29.08
CA MET A 432 -11.07 19.66 29.55
C MET A 432 -11.15 19.55 31.08
N LEU A 433 -10.37 18.67 31.69
CA LEU A 433 -10.35 18.51 33.15
C LEU A 433 -9.84 19.79 33.84
N ILE A 434 -8.81 20.43 33.27
CA ILE A 434 -8.29 21.70 33.77
C ILE A 434 -9.33 22.81 33.62
N SER A 435 -9.95 22.98 32.43
CA SER A 435 -10.92 24.06 32.18
C SER A 435 -12.16 23.96 33.07
N ARG A 436 -12.58 22.74 33.42
CA ARG A 436 -13.71 22.46 34.30
C ARG A 436 -13.37 22.51 35.80
N GLY A 437 -12.09 22.68 36.15
CA GLY A 437 -11.62 22.68 37.54
C GLY A 437 -11.58 21.30 38.19
N GLU A 438 -11.66 20.22 37.42
CA GLU A 438 -11.63 18.83 37.91
C GLU A 438 -10.20 18.33 38.17
N LEU A 439 -9.41 19.14 38.87
CA LEU A 439 -7.95 18.99 39.03
C LEU A 439 -7.54 17.65 39.66
N LYS A 440 -8.36 17.09 40.55
CA LYS A 440 -8.09 15.78 41.15
C LYS A 440 -8.12 14.65 40.13
N LYS A 441 -9.06 14.69 39.17
CA LYS A 441 -9.11 13.71 38.07
C LYS A 441 -7.94 13.92 37.11
N ALA A 442 -7.60 15.20 36.82
CA ALA A 442 -6.44 15.53 36.01
C ALA A 442 -5.14 14.96 36.61
N LEU A 443 -4.96 15.09 37.93
CA LEU A 443 -3.80 14.55 38.65
C LEU A 443 -3.71 13.02 38.52
N LEU A 444 -4.83 12.30 38.59
CA LEU A 444 -4.87 10.84 38.46
C LEU A 444 -4.46 10.35 37.06
N ALA A 445 -4.64 11.17 36.02
CA ALA A 445 -4.28 10.82 34.65
C ALA A 445 -2.77 11.01 34.35
N ILE A 446 -2.05 11.82 35.14
CA ILE A 446 -0.64 12.17 34.87
C ILE A 446 0.27 10.94 34.76
N PRO A 447 0.25 9.95 35.68
CA PRO A 447 1.18 8.82 35.62
C PRO A 447 1.04 7.99 34.35
N ASP A 448 -0.19 7.73 33.90
CA ASP A 448 -0.46 6.96 32.69
C ASP A 448 0.04 7.72 31.44
N ILE A 449 -0.20 9.04 31.38
CA ILE A 449 0.29 9.90 30.29
C ILE A 449 1.83 9.96 30.30
N GLU A 450 2.46 10.11 31.46
CA GLU A 450 3.92 10.12 31.60
C GLU A 450 4.55 8.82 31.09
N GLN A 451 3.97 7.67 31.46
CA GLN A 451 4.45 6.37 31.01
C GLN A 451 4.37 6.22 29.48
N GLU A 452 3.27 6.65 28.87
CA GLU A 452 3.13 6.62 27.41
C GLU A 452 4.06 7.62 26.70
N LEU A 453 4.27 8.81 27.26
CA LEU A 453 5.24 9.78 26.72
C LEU A 453 6.66 9.20 26.71
N GLN A 454 7.06 8.44 27.74
CA GLN A 454 8.35 7.75 27.80
C GLN A 454 8.47 6.63 26.76
N LEU A 455 7.39 5.87 26.52
CA LEU A 455 7.37 4.79 25.54
C LEU A 455 7.66 5.29 24.11
N TYR A 456 7.20 6.50 23.79
CA TYR A 456 7.35 7.14 22.48
C TYR A 456 8.36 8.29 22.45
N ASP A 457 9.27 8.35 23.43
CA ASP A 457 10.14 9.50 23.67
C ASP A 457 10.88 9.98 22.40
N SER A 458 11.46 9.07 21.63
CA SER A 458 12.22 9.42 20.42
C SER A 458 11.35 9.89 19.23
N GLN A 459 10.03 9.75 19.31
CA GLN A 459 9.09 10.00 18.20
C GLN A 459 8.20 11.23 18.43
N ILE A 460 8.09 11.71 19.67
CA ILE A 460 7.24 12.84 20.00
C ILE A 460 8.00 14.16 19.81
N PRO A 461 7.44 15.13 19.06
CA PRO A 461 8.00 16.47 18.97
C PRO A 461 8.20 17.10 20.35
N GLN A 462 9.38 17.64 20.62
CA GLN A 462 9.73 18.18 21.93
C GLN A 462 8.71 19.21 22.45
N GLN A 463 8.23 20.10 21.57
CA GLN A 463 7.20 21.10 21.90
C GLN A 463 5.94 20.49 22.52
N LYS A 464 5.49 19.32 22.03
CA LYS A 464 4.31 18.63 22.57
C LYS A 464 4.58 18.11 23.98
N LYS A 465 5.77 17.57 24.25
CA LYS A 465 6.15 17.12 25.60
C LYS A 465 6.19 18.26 26.60
N LEU A 466 6.82 19.38 26.22
CA LEU A 466 6.90 20.56 27.09
C LEU A 466 5.52 21.10 27.44
N PHE A 467 4.56 21.03 26.51
CA PHE A 467 3.18 21.41 26.77
C PHE A 467 2.52 20.53 27.84
N TYR A 468 2.71 19.20 27.81
CA TYR A 468 2.23 18.33 28.89
C TYR A 468 2.86 18.65 30.23
N PHE A 469 4.19 18.83 30.26
CA PHE A 469 4.89 19.15 31.51
C PHE A 469 4.43 20.48 32.10
N PHE A 470 4.17 21.48 31.25
CA PHE A 470 3.55 22.73 31.68
C PHE A 470 2.15 22.52 32.29
N GLN A 471 1.30 21.69 31.66
CA GLN A 471 -0.01 21.34 32.22
C GLN A 471 0.10 20.58 33.55
N PHE A 472 1.04 19.64 33.67
CA PHE A 472 1.31 18.90 34.91
C PHE A 472 1.77 19.82 36.04
N ALA A 473 2.65 20.77 35.74
CA ALA A 473 3.08 21.80 36.68
C ALA A 473 1.88 22.61 37.19
N GLY A 474 1.03 23.10 36.27
CA GLY A 474 -0.16 23.87 36.61
C GLY A 474 -1.15 23.11 37.50
N ILE A 475 -1.40 21.83 37.21
CA ILE A 475 -2.27 20.96 38.03
C ILE A 475 -1.71 20.80 39.44
N ASN A 476 -0.41 20.53 39.56
CA ASN A 476 0.23 20.31 40.86
C ASN A 476 0.27 21.58 41.70
N ILE A 477 0.54 22.75 41.09
CA ILE A 477 0.46 24.06 41.79
C ILE A 477 -0.94 24.28 42.33
N ALA A 478 -1.97 24.09 41.49
CA ALA A 478 -3.35 24.34 41.87
C ALA A 478 -3.86 23.41 43.00
N LEU A 479 -3.23 22.24 43.18
CA LEU A 479 -3.51 21.29 44.25
C LEU A 479 -2.57 21.42 45.47
N GLY A 480 -1.61 22.35 45.45
CA GLY A 480 -0.64 22.56 46.54
C GLY A 480 0.50 21.55 46.59
N ALA A 481 0.71 20.77 45.53
CA ALA A 481 1.80 19.79 45.40
C ALA A 481 3.07 20.44 44.81
N TYR A 482 3.63 21.42 45.52
CA TYR A 482 4.71 22.28 45.01
C TYR A 482 5.99 21.53 44.63
N THR A 483 6.35 20.46 45.34
CA THR A 483 7.54 19.66 45.04
C THR A 483 7.45 18.99 43.67
N GLU A 484 6.30 18.38 43.36
CA GLU A 484 6.06 17.77 42.05
C GLU A 484 5.88 18.83 40.96
N ALA A 485 5.25 19.97 41.27
CA ALA A 485 5.19 21.08 40.32
C ALA A 485 6.59 21.56 39.90
N LEU A 486 7.51 21.72 40.87
CA LEU A 486 8.87 22.16 40.61
C LEU A 486 9.65 21.17 39.72
N ARG A 487 9.42 19.86 39.89
CA ARG A 487 9.97 18.84 39.00
C ARG A 487 9.59 19.12 37.55
N TRP A 488 8.30 19.32 37.26
CA TRP A 488 7.80 19.57 35.91
C TRP A 488 8.25 20.91 35.34
N ILE A 489 8.32 21.96 36.17
CA ILE A 489 8.84 23.27 35.77
C ILE A 489 10.30 23.16 35.32
N ASN A 490 11.12 22.43 36.07
CA ASN A 490 12.53 22.23 35.73
C ASN A 490 12.70 21.46 34.41
N GLU A 491 11.85 20.47 34.13
CA GLU A 491 11.85 19.76 32.84
C GLU A 491 11.56 20.72 31.67
N VAL A 492 10.66 21.69 31.86
CA VAL A 492 10.34 22.68 30.82
C VAL A 492 11.45 23.70 30.64
N LEU A 493 12.01 24.24 31.73
CA LEU A 493 13.03 25.28 31.69
C LEU A 493 14.40 24.79 31.21
N ASN A 494 14.73 23.52 31.44
CA ASN A 494 16.00 22.92 31.01
C ASN A 494 15.97 22.33 29.59
N ALA A 495 14.86 22.49 28.87
CA ALA A 495 14.69 21.93 27.55
C ALA A 495 15.61 22.60 26.50
N PRO A 496 16.33 21.83 25.65
CA PRO A 496 17.15 22.40 24.60
C PRO A 496 16.28 23.10 23.53
N ASN A 497 16.74 24.25 23.04
CA ASN A 497 16.15 25.09 21.97
C ASN A 497 14.93 25.97 22.36
N PRO A 498 15.15 27.14 23.01
CA PRO A 498 14.10 28.01 23.54
C PRO A 498 13.31 28.82 22.49
N ASP A 499 13.89 29.12 21.32
CA ASP A 499 13.33 30.09 20.36
C ASP A 499 11.96 29.69 19.77
N SER A 500 11.63 28.40 19.74
CA SER A 500 10.34 27.92 19.23
C SER A 500 9.23 27.86 20.30
N ASN A 501 9.53 28.22 21.56
CA ASN A 501 8.65 28.05 22.72
C ASN A 501 8.58 29.29 23.63
N GLU A 502 8.95 30.48 23.16
CA GLU A 502 9.02 31.71 23.99
C GLU A 502 7.76 31.95 24.83
N THR A 503 6.58 31.72 24.26
CA THR A 503 5.31 31.89 24.98
C THR A 503 5.20 30.86 26.12
N LEU A 504 5.46 29.58 25.86
CA LEU A 504 5.36 28.52 26.86
C LEU A 504 6.39 28.72 27.99
N LEU A 505 7.63 29.09 27.63
CA LEU A 505 8.70 29.39 28.58
C LEU A 505 8.35 30.59 29.46
N ALA A 506 7.82 31.68 28.88
CA ALA A 506 7.37 32.85 29.64
C ALA A 506 6.29 32.48 30.66
N HIS A 507 5.28 31.68 30.26
CA HIS A 507 4.24 31.21 31.19
C HIS A 507 4.83 30.28 32.26
N THR A 508 5.81 29.44 31.92
CA THR A 508 6.49 28.55 32.87
C THR A 508 7.30 29.34 33.90
N HIS A 509 7.97 30.41 33.49
CA HIS A 509 8.67 31.31 34.42
C HIS A 509 7.70 31.96 35.40
N ILE A 510 6.49 32.33 34.95
CA ILE A 510 5.44 32.83 35.86
C ILE A 510 5.02 31.75 36.85
N LEU A 511 4.81 30.50 36.40
CA LEU A 511 4.49 29.39 37.30
C LEU A 511 5.60 29.12 38.33
N ASN A 512 6.87 29.33 37.98
CA ASN A 512 8.00 29.17 38.90
C ASN A 512 8.07 30.25 39.99
N LEU A 513 7.37 31.38 39.81
CA LEU A 513 7.30 32.46 40.80
C LEU A 513 6.14 32.28 41.79
N LEU A 514 5.13 31.47 41.42
CA LEU A 514 3.97 31.12 42.25
C LEU A 514 4.31 29.96 43.18
#